data_AF-A0A5R9FTD6-F1
#
_entry.id   AF-A0A5R9FTD6-F1
#
_cell.length_a   1.000
_cell.length_b   1.000
_cell.length_c   1.000
_cell.angle_alpha   90.00
_cell.angle_beta   90.00
_cell.angle_gamma   90.00
#
_symmetry.space_group_name_H-M   'P 1'
#
loop_
_entity.id
_entity.type
_entity.pdbx_description
1 polymer ?
#
loop_
_entity_poly.entity_id
_entity_poly.type
_entity_poly.pdbx_seq_one_letter_code
_entity_poly.pdbx_strand_id
1 'polypeptide(L)'
;MVDLYHGTFGRAADSIINDGINLAVSDRAMGFGKGGFYVTNDPRQAITWAKRLAKGKGDIPAVLHFRVPKSELDNLNSKIFDGPSDELASFVKHHRNEGAMHNYELVEGPMLRNPGSFKRGKADPIFFGHQVAIYSDRAAELFNNSFYRRLGPAS
;
A
#
# COMPACT_ATOMS: atom_id res chain seq x y z
N MET A 1 13.67 5.94 12.64
CA MET A 1 12.49 5.10 12.35
C MET A 1 11.52 5.90 11.51
N VAL A 2 10.73 5.23 10.67
CA VAL A 2 9.59 5.77 9.93
C VAL A 2 8.35 5.01 10.38
N ASP A 3 7.31 5.73 10.76
CA ASP A 3 6.04 5.14 11.18
C ASP A 3 5.14 4.93 9.95
N LEU A 4 4.78 3.67 9.69
CA LEU A 4 3.96 3.28 8.55
C LEU A 4 2.79 2.42 9.01
N TYR A 5 1.64 2.60 8.37
CA TYR A 5 0.37 2.05 8.79
C TYR A 5 -0.31 1.31 7.63
N HIS A 6 -0.70 0.07 7.87
CA HIS A 6 -1.52 -0.73 6.94
C HIS A 6 -2.96 -0.81 7.46
N GLY A 7 -3.90 -0.22 6.75
CA GLY A 7 -5.33 -0.34 7.07
C GLY A 7 -5.97 -1.53 6.38
N THR A 8 -6.55 -2.46 7.16
CA THR A 8 -7.19 -3.68 6.64
C THR A 8 -8.38 -4.10 7.51
N PHE A 9 -8.89 -5.31 7.30
CA PHE A 9 -9.90 -5.94 8.15
C PHE A 9 -9.29 -7.00 9.06
N GLY A 10 -9.95 -7.33 10.16
CA GLY A 10 -9.30 -8.01 11.27
C GLY A 10 -8.76 -9.39 10.94
N ARG A 11 -9.49 -10.26 10.22
CA ARG A 11 -8.93 -11.55 9.76
C ARG A 11 -7.66 -11.42 8.90
N ALA A 12 -7.58 -10.40 8.05
CA ALA A 12 -6.35 -10.15 7.29
C ALA A 12 -5.22 -9.62 8.18
N ALA A 13 -5.54 -8.77 9.16
CA ALA A 13 -4.56 -8.33 10.16
C ALA A 13 -4.01 -9.51 10.97
N ASP A 14 -4.88 -10.44 11.40
CA ASP A 14 -4.48 -11.65 12.13
C ASP A 14 -3.57 -12.55 11.30
N SER A 15 -3.89 -12.78 10.02
CA SER A 15 -3.00 -13.55 9.14
C SER A 15 -1.65 -12.85 8.92
N ILE A 16 -1.61 -11.53 8.70
CA ILE A 16 -0.34 -10.82 8.55
C ILE A 16 0.52 -10.90 9.83
N ILE A 17 -0.11 -10.84 11.02
CA ILE A 17 0.61 -10.94 12.29
C ILE A 17 1.15 -12.36 12.52
N ASN A 18 0.36 -13.39 12.20
CA ASN A 18 0.73 -14.78 12.48
C ASN A 18 1.65 -15.38 11.41
N ASP A 19 1.42 -15.04 10.15
CA ASP A 19 2.05 -15.68 8.98
C ASP A 19 3.03 -14.74 8.25
N GLY A 20 3.03 -13.45 8.59
CA GLY A 20 3.79 -12.42 7.90
C GLY A 20 3.10 -11.86 6.65
N ILE A 21 3.69 -10.81 6.07
CA ILE A 21 3.23 -10.21 4.82
C ILE A 21 3.43 -11.19 3.66
N ASN A 22 2.33 -11.61 3.03
CA ASN A 22 2.33 -12.40 1.80
C ASN A 22 1.94 -11.53 0.60
N LEU A 23 2.90 -11.27 -0.28
CA LEU A 23 2.74 -10.39 -1.45
C LEU A 23 1.88 -11.01 -2.57
N ALA A 24 1.63 -12.33 -2.52
CA ALA A 24 0.82 -13.05 -3.50
C ALA A 24 -0.69 -12.99 -3.24
N VAL A 25 -1.13 -12.39 -2.13
CA VAL A 25 -2.56 -12.38 -1.71
C VAL A 25 -3.46 -11.60 -2.68
N SER A 26 -2.92 -10.66 -3.46
CA SER A 26 -3.70 -9.85 -4.39
C SER A 26 -3.03 -9.73 -5.75
N ASP A 27 -3.66 -10.27 -6.79
CA ASP A 27 -3.28 -10.12 -8.20
C ASP A 27 -3.91 -8.89 -8.89
N ARG A 28 -4.71 -8.12 -8.15
CA ARG A 28 -5.44 -6.97 -8.66
C ARG A 28 -4.51 -5.88 -9.20
N ALA A 29 -4.85 -5.33 -10.37
CA ALA A 29 -4.19 -4.16 -10.94
C ALA A 29 -4.39 -2.89 -10.08
N MET A 30 -3.33 -2.50 -9.36
CA MET A 30 -3.27 -1.31 -8.53
C MET A 30 -2.49 -0.18 -9.21
N GLY A 31 -2.39 0.97 -8.53
CA GLY A 31 -1.75 2.15 -9.11
C GLY A 31 -0.25 1.98 -9.30
N PHE A 32 0.39 1.17 -8.46
CA PHE A 32 1.83 0.94 -8.54
C PHE A 32 2.17 -0.47 -9.04
N GLY A 33 1.21 -1.22 -9.58
CA GLY A 33 1.46 -2.59 -10.05
C GLY A 33 0.39 -3.57 -9.60
N LYS A 34 0.55 -4.82 -10.01
CA LYS A 34 -0.15 -5.98 -9.43
C LYS A 34 0.69 -6.52 -8.28
N GLY A 35 0.05 -7.14 -7.30
CA GLY A 35 0.75 -7.54 -6.08
C GLY A 35 1.12 -6.35 -5.21
N GLY A 36 1.81 -6.64 -4.12
CA GLY A 36 2.39 -5.65 -3.24
C GLY A 36 1.59 -5.38 -1.97
N PHE A 37 2.31 -4.93 -0.94
CA PHE A 37 1.76 -4.57 0.36
C PHE A 37 1.81 -3.06 0.55
N TYR A 38 0.64 -2.46 0.80
CA TYR A 38 0.46 -1.01 0.78
C TYR A 38 0.33 -0.46 2.20
N VAL A 39 1.13 0.54 2.52
CA VAL A 39 1.13 1.26 3.80
C VAL A 39 1.07 2.77 3.56
N THR A 40 0.88 3.54 4.62
CA THR A 40 0.93 5.00 4.59
C THR A 40 1.53 5.56 5.87
N ASN A 41 2.12 6.75 5.84
CA ASN A 41 2.55 7.49 7.04
C ASN A 41 1.39 8.23 7.73
N ASP A 42 0.20 8.27 7.13
CA ASP A 42 -0.99 8.89 7.72
C ASP A 42 -1.89 7.85 8.42
N PRO A 43 -1.90 7.78 9.77
CA PRO A 43 -2.74 6.83 10.49
C PRO A 43 -4.24 7.07 10.29
N ARG A 44 -4.68 8.31 10.03
CA ARG A 44 -6.10 8.62 9.77
C ARG A 44 -6.54 8.03 8.44
N GLN A 45 -5.66 8.11 7.44
CA GLN A 45 -5.86 7.47 6.15
C GLN A 45 -5.94 5.95 6.30
N ALA A 46 -5.04 5.33 7.06
CA ALA A 46 -5.07 3.88 7.33
C ALA A 46 -6.39 3.45 8.00
N ILE A 47 -6.85 4.18 9.02
CA ILE A 47 -8.14 3.91 9.70
C ILE A 47 -9.32 4.03 8.72
N THR A 48 -9.28 5.02 7.82
CA THR A 48 -10.33 5.21 6.79
C THR A 48 -10.41 4.01 5.86
N TRP A 49 -9.27 3.50 5.42
CA TRP A 49 -9.20 2.29 4.60
C TRP A 49 -9.64 1.04 5.35
N ALA A 50 -9.19 0.87 6.60
CA ALA A 50 -9.58 -0.25 7.45
C ALA A 50 -11.11 -0.35 7.58
N LYS A 51 -11.78 0.77 7.91
CA LYS A 51 -13.25 0.85 8.01
C LYS A 51 -13.95 0.49 6.70
N ARG A 52 -13.43 1.00 5.58
CA ARG A 52 -14.00 0.72 4.25
C ARG A 52 -13.89 -0.76 3.87
N LEU A 53 -12.72 -1.36 4.10
CA LEU A 53 -12.46 -2.77 3.78
C LEU A 53 -13.28 -3.71 4.68
N ALA A 54 -13.26 -3.45 5.99
CA ALA A 54 -14.02 -4.20 6.99
C ALA A 54 -15.52 -4.21 6.68
N LYS A 55 -16.11 -3.05 6.36
CA LYS A 55 -17.51 -2.95 5.94
C LYS A 55 -17.80 -3.82 4.71
N GLY A 56 -16.91 -3.81 3.72
CA GLY A 56 -17.07 -4.62 2.51
C GLY A 56 -16.90 -6.12 2.73
N LYS A 57 -16.29 -6.54 3.84
CA LYS A 57 -16.03 -7.94 4.20
C LYS A 57 -16.93 -8.47 5.32
N GLY A 58 -17.76 -7.62 5.92
CA GLY A 58 -18.56 -7.99 7.10
C GLY A 58 -17.68 -8.35 8.30
N ASP A 59 -16.58 -7.60 8.50
CA ASP A 59 -15.55 -7.87 9.51
C ASP A 59 -15.27 -6.57 10.31
N ILE A 60 -14.34 -6.62 11.26
CA ILE A 60 -13.91 -5.46 12.05
C ILE A 60 -12.72 -4.74 11.39
N PRO A 61 -12.61 -3.40 11.52
CA PRO A 61 -11.45 -2.68 11.03
C PRO A 61 -10.22 -2.91 11.91
N ALA A 62 -9.07 -3.08 11.29
CA ALA A 62 -7.78 -3.19 11.97
C ALA A 62 -6.71 -2.37 11.25
N VAL A 63 -5.78 -1.79 12.02
CA VAL A 63 -4.60 -1.12 11.47
C VAL A 63 -3.35 -1.76 12.05
N LEU A 64 -2.41 -2.14 11.20
CA LEU A 64 -1.08 -2.59 11.61
C LEU A 64 -0.13 -1.40 11.57
N HIS A 65 0.62 -1.19 12.64
CA HIS A 65 1.62 -0.13 12.77
C HIS A 65 3.02 -0.75 12.74
N PHE A 66 3.84 -0.26 11.82
CA PHE A 66 5.24 -0.63 11.62
C PHE A 66 6.14 0.56 11.97
N ARG A 67 7.28 0.29 12.61
CA ARG A 67 8.34 1.26 12.90
C ARG A 67 9.60 0.87 12.16
N VAL A 68 9.69 1.25 10.89
CA VAL A 68 10.73 0.77 9.98
C VAL A 68 12.02 1.58 10.13
N PRO A 69 13.21 0.96 10.24
CA PRO A 69 14.47 1.70 10.18
C PRO A 69 14.60 2.46 8.86
N LYS A 70 14.80 3.78 8.95
CA LYS A 70 14.90 4.63 7.75
C LYS A 70 16.06 4.22 6.85
N SER A 71 17.21 3.89 7.44
CA SER A 71 18.40 3.43 6.71
C SER A 71 18.13 2.16 5.89
N GLU A 72 17.36 1.21 6.42
CA GLU A 72 17.00 -0.01 5.70
C GLU A 72 15.99 0.27 4.58
N LEU A 73 15.03 1.17 4.82
CA LEU A 73 14.07 1.60 3.80
C LEU A 73 14.77 2.31 2.63
N ASP A 74 15.73 3.19 2.94
CA ASP A 74 16.53 3.93 1.97
C ASP A 74 17.48 3.00 1.15
N ASN A 75 17.75 1.79 1.64
CA ASN A 75 18.57 0.77 0.98
C ASN A 75 17.78 -0.11 -0.02
N LEU A 76 16.47 0.07 -0.15
CA LEU A 76 15.65 -0.65 -1.13
C LEU A 76 15.73 0.02 -2.50
N ASN A 77 15.69 -0.77 -3.57
CA ASN A 77 15.52 -0.22 -4.92
C ASN A 77 14.16 0.46 -5.06
N SER A 78 14.13 1.78 -4.99
CA SER A 78 12.90 2.56 -4.78
C SER A 78 12.58 3.50 -5.95
N LYS A 79 11.29 3.67 -6.21
CA LYS A 79 10.76 4.77 -7.06
C LYS A 79 9.89 5.69 -6.22
N ILE A 80 10.32 6.93 -6.05
CA ILE A 80 9.62 7.91 -5.22
C ILE A 80 9.04 9.00 -6.13
N PHE A 81 7.76 9.32 -5.92
CA PHE A 81 7.05 10.42 -6.56
C PHE A 81 6.70 11.48 -5.51
N ASP A 82 7.36 12.63 -5.55
CA ASP A 82 7.20 13.72 -4.57
C ASP A 82 5.86 14.48 -4.67
N GLY A 83 5.02 14.11 -5.64
CA GLY A 83 3.70 14.71 -5.81
C GLY A 83 3.04 14.34 -7.14
N PRO A 84 1.89 14.96 -7.44
CA PRO A 84 1.23 14.83 -8.74
C PRO A 84 2.16 15.26 -9.89
N SER A 85 2.36 14.37 -10.86
CA SER A 85 3.16 14.64 -12.06
C SER A 85 2.69 13.81 -13.25
N ASP A 86 3.08 14.20 -14.46
CA ASP A 86 2.80 13.42 -15.68
C ASP A 86 3.47 12.05 -15.67
N GLU A 87 4.65 11.95 -15.03
CA GLU A 87 5.35 10.68 -14.84
C GLU A 87 4.51 9.74 -13.95
N LEU A 88 4.04 10.23 -12.80
CA LEU A 88 3.18 9.46 -11.91
C LEU A 88 1.86 9.08 -12.60
N ALA A 89 1.25 10.01 -13.33
CA ALA A 89 0.03 9.74 -14.11
C ALA A 89 0.24 8.60 -15.11
N SER A 90 1.34 8.64 -15.86
CA SER A 90 1.71 7.62 -16.84
C SER A 90 1.98 6.28 -16.18
N PHE A 91 2.76 6.27 -15.08
CA PHE A 91 3.07 5.08 -14.30
C PHE A 91 1.80 4.40 -13.75
N VAL A 92 0.90 5.19 -13.16
CA VAL A 92 -0.36 4.69 -12.63
C VAL A 92 -1.28 4.19 -13.74
N LYS A 93 -1.36 4.90 -14.87
CA LYS A 93 -2.18 4.47 -16.01
C LYS A 93 -1.67 3.17 -16.59
N HIS A 94 -0.35 3.01 -16.73
CA HIS A 94 0.30 1.79 -17.20
C HIS A 94 -0.10 0.58 -16.35
N HIS A 95 0.08 0.65 -15.02
CA HIS A 95 -0.25 -0.47 -14.15
C HIS A 95 -1.75 -0.72 -13.97
N ARG A 96 -2.59 0.32 -13.96
CA ARG A 96 -4.06 0.15 -13.97
C ARG A 96 -4.58 -0.52 -15.26
N ASN A 97 -3.82 -0.43 -16.34
CA ASN A 97 -4.05 -1.14 -17.60
C ASN A 97 -3.28 -2.46 -17.69
N GLU A 98 -2.83 -3.01 -16.56
CA GLU A 98 -2.17 -4.31 -16.50
C GLU A 98 -0.86 -4.39 -17.28
N GLY A 99 -0.20 -3.24 -17.48
CA GLY A 99 1.13 -3.19 -18.04
C GLY A 99 2.14 -3.99 -17.19
N ALA A 100 3.26 -4.35 -17.83
CA ALA A 100 4.32 -5.14 -17.21
C ALA A 100 4.79 -4.56 -15.86
N MET A 101 5.13 -5.46 -14.93
CA MET A 101 5.65 -5.07 -13.62
C MET A 101 7.01 -4.40 -13.74
N HIS A 102 7.25 -3.45 -12.84
CA HIS A 102 8.56 -2.85 -12.63
C HIS A 102 9.44 -3.75 -11.75
N ASN A 103 10.73 -3.42 -11.65
CA ASN A 103 11.70 -4.11 -10.79
C ASN A 103 11.99 -3.35 -9.46
N TYR A 104 11.22 -2.31 -9.15
CA TYR A 104 11.32 -1.62 -7.85
C TYR A 104 10.82 -2.51 -6.72
N GLU A 105 11.55 -2.51 -5.61
CA GLU A 105 11.15 -3.16 -4.37
C GLU A 105 10.16 -2.29 -3.60
N LEU A 106 10.24 -0.97 -3.78
CA LEU A 106 9.39 0.02 -3.12
C LEU A 106 8.95 1.11 -4.11
N VAL A 107 7.67 1.48 -4.06
CA VAL A 107 7.14 2.65 -4.76
C VAL A 107 6.40 3.55 -3.78
N GLU A 108 6.77 4.82 -3.71
CA GLU A 108 6.15 5.83 -2.84
C GLU A 108 5.53 6.96 -3.66
N GLY A 109 4.36 7.43 -3.24
CA GLY A 109 3.74 8.63 -3.82
C GLY A 109 2.27 8.79 -3.45
N PRO A 110 1.56 9.79 -4.01
CA PRO A 110 0.15 9.97 -3.75
C PRO A 110 -0.72 8.89 -4.42
N MET A 111 -1.93 8.70 -3.89
CA MET A 111 -2.91 7.75 -4.41
C MET A 111 -3.78 8.35 -5.50
N LEU A 112 -4.21 7.53 -6.47
CA LEU A 112 -5.21 7.92 -7.45
C LEU A 112 -6.64 7.78 -6.90
N ARG A 113 -7.38 8.89 -6.84
CA ARG A 113 -8.76 8.96 -6.32
C ARG A 113 -9.82 8.45 -7.30
N ASN A 114 -9.59 8.65 -8.60
CA ASN A 114 -10.57 8.38 -9.66
C ASN A 114 -10.10 7.30 -10.67
N PRO A 115 -9.63 6.11 -10.21
CA PRO A 115 -8.97 5.13 -11.07
C PRO A 115 -9.82 4.66 -12.25
N GLY A 116 -11.13 4.52 -12.07
CA GLY A 116 -12.02 4.07 -13.14
C GLY A 116 -12.14 5.10 -14.28
N SER A 117 -12.38 6.36 -13.97
CA SER A 117 -12.54 7.41 -14.99
C SER A 117 -11.22 7.75 -15.67
N PHE A 118 -10.12 7.81 -14.91
CA PHE A 118 -8.79 8.04 -15.46
C PHE A 118 -8.35 6.91 -16.40
N LYS A 119 -8.51 5.64 -15.98
CA LYS A 119 -8.19 4.46 -16.81
C LYS A 119 -8.90 4.52 -18.16
N ARG A 120 -10.18 4.90 -18.18
CA ARG A 120 -11.01 5.01 -19.40
C ARG A 120 -10.77 6.28 -20.22
N GLY A 121 -9.84 7.15 -19.82
CA GLY A 121 -9.61 8.43 -20.49
C GLY A 121 -10.78 9.42 -20.38
N LYS A 122 -11.64 9.27 -19.37
CA LYS A 122 -12.83 10.12 -19.17
C LYS A 122 -12.59 11.32 -18.26
N ALA A 123 -11.46 11.36 -17.55
CA ALA A 123 -11.09 12.45 -16.65
C ALA A 123 -9.58 12.42 -16.39
N ASP A 124 -9.02 13.58 -16.07
CA ASP A 124 -7.64 13.73 -15.60
C ASP A 124 -7.42 13.05 -14.24
N PRO A 125 -6.18 12.64 -13.90
CA PRO A 125 -5.91 11.95 -12.66
C PRO A 125 -6.06 12.90 -11.47
N ILE A 126 -6.78 12.45 -10.44
CA ILE A 126 -6.90 13.19 -9.19
C ILE A 126 -6.08 12.46 -8.13
N PHE A 127 -4.95 13.05 -7.76
CA PHE A 127 -4.04 12.50 -6.76
C PHE A 127 -4.31 13.07 -5.37
N PHE A 128 -4.15 12.25 -4.34
CA PHE A 128 -4.36 12.65 -2.94
C PHE A 128 -3.65 11.69 -1.96
N GLY A 129 -3.46 12.16 -0.74
CA GLY A 129 -2.92 11.34 0.35
C GLY A 129 -1.54 10.80 0.05
N HIS A 130 -1.18 9.69 0.70
CA HIS A 130 0.14 9.10 0.63
C HIS A 130 0.05 7.58 0.64
N GLN A 131 0.89 6.90 -0.13
CA GLN A 131 1.05 5.45 -0.09
C GLN A 131 2.49 5.05 -0.38
N VAL A 132 2.94 4.00 0.30
CA VAL A 132 4.14 3.23 -0.01
C VAL A 132 3.69 1.81 -0.34
N ALA A 133 4.17 1.24 -1.43
CA ALA A 133 3.92 -0.14 -1.83
C ALA A 133 5.25 -0.90 -1.90
N ILE A 134 5.31 -2.07 -1.27
CA ILE A 134 6.48 -2.95 -1.30
C ILE A 134 6.21 -4.22 -2.12
N TYR A 135 7.22 -4.73 -2.82
CA TYR A 135 7.07 -5.79 -3.82
C TYR A 135 8.10 -6.93 -3.75
N SER A 136 9.13 -6.84 -2.90
CA SER A 136 10.12 -7.91 -2.72
C SER A 136 9.95 -8.62 -1.39
N ASP A 137 10.37 -9.89 -1.34
CA ASP A 137 10.39 -10.68 -0.10
C ASP A 137 11.27 -10.00 0.97
N ARG A 138 12.40 -9.42 0.55
CA ARG A 138 13.29 -8.62 1.42
C ARG A 138 12.55 -7.43 2.02
N ALA A 139 11.79 -6.69 1.23
CA ALA A 139 11.01 -5.56 1.74
C ALA A 139 9.89 -6.04 2.68
N ALA A 140 9.22 -7.14 2.36
CA ALA A 140 8.21 -7.75 3.24
C ALA A 140 8.82 -8.19 4.58
N GLU A 141 10.00 -8.83 4.56
CA GLU A 141 10.75 -9.22 5.75
C GLU A 141 11.16 -8.01 6.61
N LEU A 142 11.63 -6.93 5.98
CA LEU A 142 11.92 -5.67 6.68
C LEU A 142 10.69 -5.16 7.44
N PHE A 143 9.51 -5.21 6.83
CA PHE A 143 8.26 -4.81 7.47
C PHE A 143 7.82 -5.77 8.57
N ASN A 144 7.90 -7.09 8.34
CA ASN A 144 7.59 -8.10 9.36
C ASN A 144 8.45 -7.89 10.61
N ASN A 145 9.75 -7.68 10.45
CA ASN A 145 10.70 -7.41 11.54
C ASN A 145 10.48 -6.04 12.20
N SER A 146 9.76 -5.14 11.53
CA SER A 146 9.45 -3.78 12.03
C SER A 146 8.03 -3.67 12.59
N PHE A 147 7.29 -4.77 12.70
CA PHE A 147 5.95 -4.76 13.29
C PHE A 147 6.01 -4.24 14.74
N TYR A 148 5.18 -3.24 15.04
CA TYR A 148 5.16 -2.61 16.36
C TYR A 148 3.90 -2.97 17.14
N ARG A 149 2.72 -2.79 16.53
CA ARG A 149 1.44 -3.13 17.18
C ARG A 149 0.27 -3.16 16.20
N ARG A 150 -0.79 -3.85 16.61
CA ARG A 150 -2.15 -3.72 16.04
C ARG A 150 -2.90 -2.61 16.76
N LEU A 151 -3.68 -1.84 16.00
CA LEU A 151 -4.69 -0.92 16.51
C LEU A 151 -6.09 -1.47 16.14
N GLY A 152 -6.97 -1.57 17.13
CA GLY A 152 -8.30 -2.20 17.00
C GLY A 152 -8.35 -3.60 17.65
N PRO A 153 -9.56 -4.13 17.91
CA PRO A 153 -9.72 -5.43 18.56
C PRO A 153 -9.25 -6.58 17.65
N ALA A 154 -8.90 -7.73 18.24
CA ALA A 154 -8.69 -9.00 17.51
C ALA A 154 -10.01 -9.49 16.89
N SER A 155 -9.95 -10.17 15.75
CA SER A 155 -11.15 -10.76 15.09
C SER A 155 -11.51 -12.10 15.69
#